data_AF-A0A7S4I1G2-F1
#
_entry.id   AF-A0A7S4I1G2-F1
#
_cell.length_a   1.000
_cell.length_b   1.000
_cell.length_c   1.000
_cell.angle_alpha   90.00
_cell.angle_beta   90.00
_cell.angle_gamma   90.00
#
_symmetry.space_group_name_H-M   'P 1'
#
loop_
_entity.id
_entity.type
_entity.pdbx_description
1 polymer ?
#
loop_
_entity_poly.entity_id
_entity_poly.type
_entity_poly.pdbx_seq_one_letter_code
_entity_poly.pdbx_strand_id
1 'polypeptide(L)'
;GTYPGIRMITSVSSYDGSGIDELRNALVTEALNQKHVGRIIPKPYSLLEDAMNSLAVEKKAAQQPPLVSWSELISIGAKCHIHTASTLRTATTFLRDLGTLITFCDEENGNHLAPT
;
A
#
# COMPACT_ATOMS: atom_id res chain seq x y z
N GLY A 1 7.17 16.26 -27.60
CA GLY A 1 7.01 14.88 -27.09
C GLY A 1 5.73 14.82 -26.30
N THR A 2 4.87 13.85 -26.57
CA THR A 2 3.63 13.62 -25.83
C THR A 2 3.91 12.79 -24.57
N TYR A 3 3.39 13.22 -23.42
CA TYR A 3 3.49 12.49 -22.16
C TYR A 3 2.18 11.77 -21.87
N PRO A 4 2.07 10.46 -22.17
CA PRO A 4 0.79 9.74 -22.11
C PRO A 4 0.25 9.58 -20.68
N GLY A 5 1.08 9.80 -19.65
CA GLY A 5 0.67 9.75 -18.25
C GLY A 5 -0.01 11.04 -17.75
N ILE A 6 0.12 12.16 -18.47
CA ILE A 6 -0.56 13.40 -18.10
C ILE A 6 -2.01 13.30 -18.55
N ARG A 7 -2.94 13.28 -17.59
CA ARG A 7 -4.39 13.18 -17.84
C ARG A 7 -5.06 14.54 -17.96
N MET A 8 -4.54 15.55 -17.27
CA MET A 8 -5.10 16.90 -17.25
C MET A 8 -4.04 17.93 -16.86
N ILE A 9 -4.21 19.17 -17.33
CA ILE A 9 -3.49 20.35 -16.86
C ILE A 9 -4.54 21.38 -16.47
N THR A 10 -4.50 21.89 -15.25
CA THR A 10 -5.40 22.94 -14.76
C THR A 10 -4.64 23.94 -13.89
N SER A 11 -5.08 25.19 -13.88
CA SER A 11 -4.50 26.26 -13.05
C SER A 11 -5.26 26.34 -11.74
N VAL A 12 -4.52 26.28 -10.62
CA VAL A 12 -5.11 26.33 -9.28
C VAL A 12 -4.38 27.35 -8.41
N SER A 13 -5.09 27.93 -7.45
CA SER A 13 -4.49 28.77 -6.41
C SER A 13 -4.96 28.33 -5.03
N SER A 14 -3.98 28.07 -4.16
CA SER A 14 -4.22 27.75 -2.75
C SER A 14 -4.54 28.97 -1.89
N TYR A 15 -4.44 30.19 -2.46
CA TYR A 15 -4.70 31.44 -1.75
C TYR A 15 -6.20 31.78 -1.74
N ASP A 16 -6.83 31.75 -2.92
CA ASP A 16 -8.24 32.09 -3.13
C ASP A 16 -9.13 30.87 -3.39
N GLY A 17 -8.53 29.68 -3.55
CA GLY A 17 -9.24 28.43 -3.81
C GLY A 17 -9.68 28.25 -5.27
N SER A 18 -9.29 29.15 -6.17
CA SER A 18 -9.65 29.06 -7.58
C SER A 18 -9.11 27.77 -8.22
N GLY A 19 -9.94 27.13 -9.05
CA GLY A 19 -9.60 25.89 -9.76
C GLY A 19 -9.56 24.62 -8.91
N ILE A 20 -9.71 24.70 -7.58
CA ILE A 20 -9.63 23.52 -6.69
C ILE A 20 -10.78 22.55 -6.95
N ASP A 21 -12.00 23.02 -7.14
CA ASP A 21 -13.16 22.14 -7.39
C ASP A 21 -13.05 21.42 -8.74
N GLU A 22 -12.52 22.10 -9.77
CA GLU A 22 -12.25 21.49 -11.06
C GLU A 22 -11.18 20.39 -10.93
N LEU A 23 -10.07 20.70 -10.26
CA LEU A 23 -9.02 19.73 -9.97
C LEU A 23 -9.55 18.54 -9.18
N ARG A 24 -10.39 18.77 -8.16
CA ARG A 24 -11.00 17.72 -7.35
C ARG A 24 -11.87 16.80 -8.20
N ASN A 25 -12.75 17.36 -9.03
CA ASN A 25 -13.65 16.57 -9.88
C ASN A 25 -12.86 15.74 -10.90
N ALA A 26 -11.79 16.32 -11.45
CA ALA A 26 -10.88 15.62 -12.34
C ALA A 26 -10.18 14.44 -11.65
N LEU A 27 -9.64 14.66 -10.45
CA LEU A 27 -9.00 13.61 -9.65
C LEU A 27 -9.97 12.47 -9.32
N VAL A 28 -11.20 12.80 -8.92
CA VAL A 28 -12.22 11.77 -8.64
C VAL A 28 -12.55 10.97 -9.90
N THR A 29 -12.73 11.64 -11.03
CA THR A 29 -13.03 10.99 -12.32
C THR A 29 -11.89 10.05 -12.74
N GLU A 30 -10.65 10.52 -12.65
CA GLU A 30 -9.47 9.71 -13.00
C GLU A 30 -9.22 8.58 -12.01
N ALA A 31 -9.51 8.78 -10.73
CA ALA A 31 -9.44 7.72 -9.71
C ALA A 31 -10.43 6.60 -10.03
N LEU A 32 -11.67 6.93 -10.39
CA LEU A 32 -12.69 5.94 -10.78
C LEU A 32 -12.34 5.17 -12.05
N ASN A 33 -11.58 5.78 -12.96
CA ASN A 33 -11.11 5.15 -14.20
C ASN A 33 -9.92 4.18 -13.99
N GLN A 34 -9.35 4.11 -12.78
CA GLN A 34 -8.21 3.21 -12.52
C GLN A 34 -8.63 1.74 -12.60
N LYS A 35 -7.81 0.93 -13.27
CA LYS A 35 -8.03 -0.51 -13.56
C LYS A 35 -8.36 -1.38 -12.32
N HIS A 36 -7.96 -0.94 -11.14
CA HIS A 36 -8.06 -1.70 -9.90
C HIS A 36 -9.18 -1.23 -8.98
N VAL A 37 -9.83 -0.10 -9.28
CA VAL A 37 -10.97 0.39 -8.51
C VAL A 37 -12.18 -0.52 -8.72
N GLY A 38 -12.92 -0.80 -7.64
CA GLY A 38 -14.09 -1.69 -7.65
C GLY A 38 -13.76 -3.19 -7.61
N ARG A 39 -12.49 -3.58 -7.53
CA ARG A 39 -12.12 -5.00 -7.36
C ARG A 39 -12.38 -5.47 -5.93
N ILE A 40 -12.78 -6.73 -5.79
CA ILE A 40 -12.95 -7.38 -4.48
C ILE A 40 -11.57 -7.67 -3.91
N ILE A 41 -11.29 -7.13 -2.72
CA ILE A 41 -10.08 -7.41 -1.96
C ILE A 41 -10.35 -8.59 -1.02
N PRO A 42 -9.46 -9.60 -0.96
CA PRO A 42 -9.60 -10.69 -0.01
C PRO A 42 -9.61 -10.18 1.43
N LYS A 43 -10.59 -10.63 2.24
CA LYS A 43 -10.69 -10.26 3.66
C LYS A 43 -9.41 -10.52 4.49
N PRO A 44 -8.61 -11.58 4.25
CA PRO A 44 -7.33 -11.75 4.92
C PRO A 44 -6.36 -10.56 4.76
N TYR A 45 -6.44 -9.81 3.66
CA TYR A 45 -5.54 -8.69 3.38
C TYR A 45 -5.91 -7.47 4.22
N SER A 46 -7.21 -7.18 4.35
CA SER A 46 -7.68 -6.11 5.24
C SER A 46 -7.38 -6.44 6.71
N LEU A 47 -7.53 -7.72 7.11
CA LEU A 47 -7.16 -8.14 8.46
C LEU A 47 -5.65 -7.97 8.74
N LEU A 48 -4.81 -8.21 7.73
CA LEU A 48 -3.37 -7.97 7.83
C LEU A 48 -3.07 -6.47 7.97
N GLU A 49 -3.72 -5.64 7.17
CA GLU A 49 -3.61 -4.17 7.27
C GLU A 49 -3.99 -3.65 8.66
N ASP A 50 -5.14 -4.07 9.19
CA ASP A 50 -5.61 -3.67 10.52
C ASP A 50 -4.64 -4.11 11.63
N ALA A 51 -4.08 -5.33 11.52
CA ALA A 51 -3.09 -5.84 12.46
C ALA A 51 -1.78 -5.04 12.42
N MET A 52 -1.31 -4.67 11.22
CA MET A 52 -0.10 -3.87 11.05
C MET A 52 -0.28 -2.43 11.55
N ASN A 53 -1.43 -1.82 11.29
CA ASN A 53 -1.78 -0.50 11.82
C ASN A 53 -1.85 -0.50 13.35
N SER A 54 -2.48 -1.52 13.93
CA SER A 54 -2.57 -1.68 15.39
C SER A 54 -1.18 -1.84 16.02
N LEU A 55 -0.32 -2.66 15.41
CA LEU A 55 1.06 -2.84 15.85
C LEU A 55 1.89 -1.55 15.74
N ALA A 56 1.69 -0.77 14.68
CA ALA A 56 2.39 0.50 14.50
C ALA A 56 1.99 1.51 15.60
N VAL A 57 0.72 1.56 15.97
CA VAL A 57 0.22 2.39 17.09
C VAL A 57 0.82 1.93 18.41
N GLU A 58 0.84 0.62 18.68
CA GLU A 58 1.42 0.04 19.91
C GLU A 58 2.91 0.36 20.03
N LYS A 59 3.70 0.10 18.97
CA LYS A 59 5.15 0.38 18.97
C LYS A 59 5.43 1.87 19.13
N LYS A 60 4.67 2.73 18.47
CA LYS A 60 4.79 4.18 18.63
C LYS A 60 4.50 4.62 20.07
N ALA A 61 3.47 4.07 20.71
CA ALA A 61 3.16 4.34 22.12
C ALA A 61 4.30 3.88 23.05
N ALA A 62 4.96 2.78 22.72
CA ALA A 62 6.15 2.29 23.40
C ALA A 62 7.46 3.02 23.01
N GLN A 63 7.39 4.11 22.23
CA GLN A 63 8.55 4.83 21.69
C GLN A 63 9.52 3.95 20.88
N GLN A 64 9.02 2.88 20.27
CA GLN A 64 9.75 1.98 19.41
C GLN A 64 9.43 2.25 17.94
N PRO A 65 10.40 2.09 17.02
CA PRO A 65 10.11 2.21 15.60
C PRO A 65 9.16 1.07 15.18
N PRO A 66 8.18 1.33 14.29
CA PRO A 66 7.19 0.35 13.85
C PRO A 66 7.77 -0.62 12.79
N LEU A 67 8.95 -1.19 13.08
CA LEU A 67 9.64 -2.14 12.21
C LEU A 67 9.21 -3.56 12.55
N VAL A 68 9.03 -4.38 11.52
CA VAL A 68 8.63 -5.78 11.66
C VAL A 68 9.54 -6.62 10.78
N SER A 69 10.16 -7.64 11.37
CA SER A 69 10.94 -8.62 10.63
C SER A 69 10.04 -9.55 9.82
N TRP A 70 10.61 -10.23 8.82
CA TRP A 70 9.84 -11.16 7.99
C TRP A 70 9.23 -12.32 8.79
N SER A 71 9.93 -12.83 9.81
CA SER A 71 9.42 -13.90 10.68
C SER A 71 8.24 -13.45 11.55
N GLU A 72 8.28 -12.21 12.06
CA GLU A 72 7.15 -11.60 12.77
C GLU A 72 5.97 -11.41 11.81
N LEU A 73 6.22 -10.95 10.58
CA LEU A 73 5.19 -10.79 9.56
C LEU A 73 4.51 -12.12 9.19
N ILE A 74 5.26 -13.22 9.08
CA ILE A 74 4.70 -14.56 8.91
C ILE A 74 3.75 -14.91 10.07
N SER A 75 4.17 -14.61 11.29
CA SER A 75 3.39 -14.91 12.49
C SER A 75 2.10 -14.08 12.55
N ILE A 76 2.14 -12.82 12.13
CA ILE A 76 0.96 -11.95 12.00
C ILE A 76 0.05 -12.45 10.87
N GLY A 77 0.62 -12.75 9.70
CA GLY A 77 -0.11 -13.28 8.55
C GLY A 77 -0.89 -14.55 8.89
N ALA A 78 -0.30 -15.46 9.66
CA ALA A 78 -0.97 -16.67 10.13
C ALA A 78 -2.21 -16.37 10.99
N LYS A 79 -2.16 -15.35 11.85
CA LYS A 79 -3.31 -14.87 12.65
C LYS A 79 -4.40 -14.24 11.77
N CYS A 80 -4.03 -13.72 10.60
CA CYS A 80 -4.94 -13.14 9.61
C CYS A 80 -5.43 -14.18 8.57
N HIS A 81 -5.26 -15.48 8.82
CA HIS A 81 -5.62 -16.58 7.92
C HIS A 81 -4.82 -16.64 6.60
N ILE A 82 -3.57 -16.19 6.61
CA ILE A 82 -2.63 -16.30 5.50
C ILE A 82 -1.56 -17.34 5.87
N HIS A 83 -1.69 -18.55 5.34
CA HIS A 83 -0.83 -19.69 5.72
C HIS A 83 0.24 -20.05 4.69
N THR A 84 0.19 -19.47 3.50
CA THR A 84 1.16 -19.73 2.43
C THR A 84 2.08 -18.53 2.24
N ALA A 85 3.38 -18.81 2.08
CA ALA A 85 4.39 -17.76 1.87
C ALA A 85 4.13 -16.94 0.60
N SER A 86 3.60 -17.57 -0.47
CA SER A 86 3.24 -16.90 -1.71
C SER A 86 2.11 -15.89 -1.50
N THR A 87 1.03 -16.28 -0.83
CA THR A 87 -0.10 -15.38 -0.55
C THR A 87 0.29 -14.27 0.40
N LEU A 88 1.15 -14.54 1.39
CA LEU A 88 1.68 -13.50 2.27
C LEU A 88 2.50 -12.49 1.48
N ARG A 89 3.39 -12.94 0.59
CA ARG A 89 4.15 -12.04 -0.29
C ARG A 89 3.22 -11.18 -1.15
N THR A 90 2.20 -11.78 -1.77
CA THR A 90 1.21 -11.02 -2.55
C THR A 90 0.44 -9.99 -1.71
N ALA A 91 0.02 -10.36 -0.50
CA ALA A 91 -0.65 -9.44 0.42
C ALA A 91 0.27 -8.28 0.83
N THR A 92 1.52 -8.58 1.15
CA THR A 92 2.53 -7.58 1.49
C THR A 92 2.84 -6.64 0.32
N THR A 93 3.01 -7.16 -0.89
CA THR A 93 3.17 -6.35 -2.11
C THR A 93 1.95 -5.47 -2.35
N PHE A 94 0.75 -6.01 -2.20
CA PHE A 94 -0.47 -5.22 -2.33
C PHE A 94 -0.53 -4.05 -1.32
N LEU A 95 -0.24 -4.31 -0.05
CA LEU A 95 -0.22 -3.26 0.99
C LEU A 95 0.93 -2.26 0.80
N ARG A 96 2.05 -2.68 0.21
CA ARG A 96 3.13 -1.79 -0.20
C ARG A 96 2.69 -0.86 -1.33
N ASP A 97 2.05 -1.41 -2.36
CA ASP A 97 1.62 -0.65 -3.53
C ASP A 97 0.49 0.34 -3.18
N LEU A 98 -0.30 0.05 -2.13
CA LEU A 98 -1.25 0.98 -1.52
C LEU A 98 -0.59 2.07 -0.65
N GLY A 99 0.66 1.89 -0.25
CA GLY A 99 1.38 2.79 0.65
C GLY A 99 1.13 2.56 2.14
N THR A 100 0.41 1.49 2.52
CA THR A 100 0.19 1.13 3.93
C THR A 100 1.48 0.58 4.56
N LEU A 101 2.26 -0.19 3.81
CA LEU A 101 3.55 -0.75 4.26
C LEU A 101 4.71 -0.19 3.45
N ILE A 102 5.87 -0.08 4.10
CA ILE A 102 7.15 0.14 3.42
C ILE A 102 7.96 -1.15 3.58
N THR A 103 8.35 -1.75 2.45
CA THR A 103 9.16 -2.96 2.44
C THR A 103 10.45 -2.70 1.68
N PHE A 104 11.56 -3.13 2.26
CA PHE A 104 12.87 -3.14 1.60
C PHE A 104 13.15 -4.57 1.15
N CYS A 105 12.46 -5.00 0.10
CA CYS A 105 12.79 -6.25 -0.59
C CYS A 105 13.56 -5.88 -1.85
N ASP A 106 14.82 -6.31 -1.95
CA ASP A 106 15.62 -6.19 -3.16
C ASP A 106 15.03 -7.12 -4.22
N GLU A 107 14.08 -6.63 -5.02
CA GLU A 107 13.55 -7.40 -6.16
C GLU A 107 14.46 -7.33 -7.40
N GLU A 108 15.65 -6.71 -7.33
CA GLU A 108 16.61 -6.67 -8.45
C GLU A 108 17.66 -7.78 -8.47
N ASN A 109 17.76 -8.62 -7.43
CA ASN A 109 18.63 -9.79 -7.48
C ASN A 109 17.80 -11.06 -7.45
N GLY A 110 17.58 -11.65 -8.62
CA GLY A 110 16.99 -12.97 -8.82
C GLY A 110 17.83 -14.13 -8.24
N ASN A 111 18.39 -13.98 -7.04
CA ASN A 111 19.03 -15.05 -6.32
C ASN A 111 18.10 -15.53 -5.20
N HIS A 112 17.60 -16.75 -5.42
CA HIS A 112 17.25 -17.70 -4.38
C HIS A 112 18.20 -17.57 -3.19
N LEU A 113 17.74 -16.98 -2.09
CA LEU A 113 18.22 -17.35 -0.78
C LEU A 113 17.33 -18.49 -0.30
N ALA A 114 17.81 -19.70 -0.56
CA ALA A 114 17.35 -20.90 0.13
C ALA A 114 17.58 -20.73 1.64
N PRO A 115 16.70 -21.26 2.50
CA PRO A 115 16.90 -21.22 3.94
C PRO A 115 18.10 -22.12 4.29
N THR A 116 19.10 -21.55 4.95
CA THR A 116 20.05 -22.31 5.79
C THR A 116 19.44 -22.53 7.17
#